data_AF-W1V4U8-F1
#
_entry.id   AF-W1V4U8-F1
#
_cell.length_a   1.000
_cell.length_b   1.000
_cell.length_c   1.000
_cell.angle_alpha   90.00
_cell.angle_beta   90.00
_cell.angle_gamma   90.00
#
_symmetry.space_group_name_H-M   'P 1'
#
loop_
_entity.id
_entity.type
_entity.pdbx_description
1 polymer ?
#
loop_
_entity_poly.entity_id
_entity_poly.type
_entity_poly.pdbx_seq_one_letter_code
_entity_poly.pdbx_strand_id
1 'polypeptide(L)' 'NVHYKPIPMHTAYKNLGFTIDDYSNAYDQFKNEITLPLHTLLIDEEVQYIIEQFKRIITEC' A
#
# COMPACT_ATOMS: atom_id res chain seq x y z
N ASN A 1 3.92 4.57 4.39
CA ASN A 1 2.92 4.23 3.36
C ASN A 1 1.76 5.19 3.40
N VAL A 2 1.76 6.15 2.48
CA VAL A 2 0.67 7.11 2.30
C VAL A 2 -0.33 6.58 1.28
N HIS A 3 0.04 5.61 0.41
CA HIS A 3 -0.72 5.09 -0.73
C HIS A 3 -1.72 3.99 -0.37
N TYR A 4 -2.95 4.13 -0.87
CA TYR A 4 -3.73 5.11 -0.14
C TYR A 4 -4.76 4.43 0.72
N LYS A 5 -4.81 4.88 1.98
CA LYS A 5 -5.98 4.65 2.83
C LYS A 5 -7.21 5.22 2.12
N PRO A 6 -8.25 4.40 1.86
CA PRO A 6 -9.46 4.83 1.18
C PRO A 6 -10.07 6.07 1.85
N ILE A 7 -10.57 6.99 1.04
CA ILE A 7 -11.19 8.24 1.51
C ILE A 7 -12.27 7.99 2.58
N PRO A 8 -13.21 7.03 2.40
CA PRO A 8 -14.22 6.70 3.40
C PRO A 8 -13.66 6.22 4.75
N MET A 9 -12.38 5.83 4.82
CA MET A 9 -11.75 5.42 6.07
C MET A 9 -11.10 6.58 6.83
N HIS A 10 -11.01 7.78 6.26
CA HIS A 10 -10.53 8.99 6.95
C HIS A 10 -11.63 9.63 7.79
N THR A 11 -11.30 10.10 8.99
CA THR A 11 -12.27 10.62 9.97
C THR A 11 -13.15 11.73 9.42
N ALA A 12 -12.60 12.66 8.62
CA ALA A 12 -13.37 13.74 8.03
C ALA A 12 -14.51 13.23 7.14
N TYR A 13 -14.27 12.20 6.33
CA TYR A 13 -15.27 11.65 5.42
C TYR A 13 -16.23 10.70 6.11
N LYS A 14 -15.78 9.95 7.13
CA LYS A 14 -16.70 9.21 8.02
C LYS A 14 -17.73 10.14 8.65
N ASN A 15 -17.31 11.31 9.12
CA ASN A 15 -18.20 12.31 9.72
C ASN A 15 -19.18 12.94 8.71
N LEU A 16 -18.87 12.88 7.42
CA LEU A 16 -19.76 13.30 6.33
C LEU A 16 -20.73 12.18 5.90
N GLY A 17 -20.68 11.00 6.53
CA GLY A 17 -21.58 9.87 6.28
C GLY A 17 -21.05 8.84 5.29
N PHE A 18 -19.80 8.95 4.83
CA PHE A 18 -19.20 7.92 3.97
C PHE A 18 -18.83 6.69 4.81
N THR A 19 -19.20 5.49 4.34
CA THR A 19 -18.70 4.21 4.88
C THR A 19 -17.84 3.50 3.85
N ILE A 20 -16.84 2.73 4.31
CA ILE A 20 -15.98 1.93 3.43
C ILE A 20 -16.75 0.75 2.81
N ASP A 21 -17.87 0.33 3.42
CA ASP A 21 -18.68 -0.78 2.95
C ASP A 21 -19.28 -0.54 1.55
N ASP A 22 -19.50 0.73 1.19
CA ASP A 22 -19.96 1.13 -0.14
C ASP A 22 -18.85 1.07 -1.22
N TYR A 23 -17.59 0.85 -0.80
CA TYR A 23 -16.40 0.91 -1.66
C TYR A 23 -15.47 -0.29 -1.43
N SER A 24 -16.02 -1.51 -1.47
CA SER A 24 -15.28 -2.77 -1.27
C SER A 24 -13.98 -2.86 -2.08
N ASN A 25 -14.02 -2.46 -3.37
CA ASN A 25 -12.84 -2.47 -4.25
C ASN A 25 -11.71 -1.56 -3.73
N ALA A 26 -12.04 -0.40 -3.15
CA ALA A 26 -11.04 0.51 -2.60
C ALA A 26 -10.37 -0.09 -1.36
N TYR A 27 -11.13 -0.76 -0.51
CA TYR A 27 -10.60 -1.49 0.64
C TYR A 27 -9.73 -2.68 0.20
N ASP A 28 -10.21 -3.49 -0.75
CA ASP A 28 -9.51 -4.68 -1.24
C ASP A 28 -8.18 -4.34 -1.93
N GLN A 29 -8.12 -3.20 -2.61
CA GLN A 29 -6.85 -2.67 -3.13
C GLN A 29 -5.93 -2.24 -1.98
N PHE A 30 -6.44 -1.43 -1.04
CA PHE A 30 -5.63 -0.90 0.07
C PHE A 30 -5.06 -1.98 0.99
N LYS A 31 -5.86 -3.00 1.35
CA LYS A 31 -5.48 -3.97 2.40
C LYS A 31 -4.25 -4.81 2.06
N ASN A 32 -3.93 -4.94 0.78
CA ASN A 32 -2.83 -5.76 0.26
C ASN A 32 -1.75 -4.94 -0.48
N GLU A 33 -1.88 -3.61 -0.55
CA GLU A 33 -0.96 -2.77 -1.30
C GLU A 33 0.26 -2.36 -0.47
N ILE A 34 1.43 -2.41 -1.10
CA ILE A 34 2.70 -1.94 -0.55
C ILE A 34 3.41 -1.18 -1.66
N THR A 35 3.82 0.06 -1.38
CA THR A 35 4.68 0.83 -2.28
C THR A 35 6.14 0.56 -1.94
N LEU A 36 6.93 0.14 -2.93
CA LEU A 36 8.38 -0.03 -2.79
C LEU A 36 9.13 1.27 -3.16
N PRO A 37 10.37 1.46 -2.66
CA PRO A 37 11.19 2.60 -3.05
C PRO A 37 11.35 2.69 -4.57
N LEU A 38 11.07 3.86 -5.14
CA LEU A 38 11.32 4.19 -6.54
C LEU A 38 11.65 5.68 -6.66
N HIS A 39 12.93 5.99 -6.66
CA HIS A 39 13.47 7.33 -6.87
C HIS A 39 14.78 7.26 -7.65
N THR A 40 15.19 8.36 -8.29
CA THR A 40 16.33 8.38 -9.22
C THR A 40 17.70 8.15 -8.60
N LEU A 41 17.78 8.08 -7.26
CA LEU A 41 19.01 7.79 -6.53
C LEU A 41 19.23 6.31 -6.25
N LEU A 42 18.31 5.42 -6.63
CA LEU A 42 18.50 3.98 -6.45
C LEU A 42 19.55 3.46 -7.42
N ILE A 43 20.50 2.68 -6.91
CA ILE A 43 21.44 1.90 -7.72
C ILE A 43 20.92 0.47 -7.93
N ASP A 44 21.44 -0.21 -8.94
CA ASP A 44 20.99 -1.56 -9.33
C ASP A 44 21.12 -2.56 -8.16
N GLU A 45 22.18 -2.44 -7.34
CA GLU A 45 22.38 -3.28 -6.16
C GLU A 45 21.29 -3.11 -5.09
N GLU A 46 20.81 -1.87 -4.88
CA GLU A 46 19.74 -1.57 -3.93
C GLU A 46 18.39 -2.11 -4.45
N VAL A 47 18.14 -1.98 -5.76
CA VAL A 47 16.95 -2.54 -6.40
C VAL A 47 16.94 -4.06 -6.27
N GLN A 48 18.08 -4.71 -6.55
CA GLN A 48 18.21 -6.15 -6.42
C GLN A 48 17.99 -6.62 -4.98
N TYR A 49 18.56 -5.91 -4.00
CA TYR A 49 18.32 -6.19 -2.58
C TYR A 49 16.83 -6.10 -2.22
N ILE A 50 16.13 -5.05 -2.65
CA ILE A 50 14.69 -4.89 -2.40
C ILE A 50 13.89 -6.06 -2.98
N ILE A 51 14.18 -6.47 -4.22
CA ILE A 51 13.50 -7.58 -4.90
C ILE A 51 13.70 -8.88 -4.13
N GLU A 52 14.93 -9.20 -3.73
CA GLU A 52 15.27 -10.43 -3.03
C GLU A 52 14.64 -10.48 -1.64
N GLN A 53 14.77 -9.40 -0.87
CA GLN A 53 14.18 -9.35 0.47
C GLN A 53 12.67 -9.42 0.43
N PHE A 54 12.02 -8.70 -0.49
CA PHE A 54 10.57 -8.73 -0.61
C PHE A 54 10.06 -10.14 -0.94
N LYS A 55 10.66 -10.79 -1.95
CA LYS A 55 10.34 -12.18 -2.31
C LYS A 55 10.53 -13.15 -1.15
N ARG A 56 11.62 -13.01 -0.39
CA ARG A 56 11.90 -13.85 0.77
C ARG A 56 10.81 -13.70 1.82
N ILE A 57 10.51 -12.46 2.22
CA ILE A 57 9.52 -12.15 3.27
C ILE A 57 8.13 -12.70 2.93
N ILE A 58 7.67 -12.56 1.68
CA ILE A 58 6.34 -13.03 1.27
C ILE A 58 6.24 -14.56 1.08
N THR A 59 7.38 -15.26 0.95
CA THR A 59 7.41 -16.73 0.74
C THR A 59 7.69 -17.51 2.04
N GLU A 60 8.35 -16.89 3.01
CA GLU A 60 8.65 -17.50 4.32
C GLU A 60 7.48 -17.45 5.32
N CYS A 61 6.37 -16.81 4.94
CA CYS A 61 5.12 -16.76 5.72
C CYS A 61 4.15 -17.85 5.27
#